data_AF-A0A3A8PIW9-F1
#
_entry.id   AF-A0A3A8PIW9-F1
#
_cell.length_a   1.000
_cell.length_b   1.000
_cell.length_c   1.000
_cell.angle_alpha   90.00
_cell.angle_beta   90.00
_cell.angle_gamma   90.00
#
_symmetry.space_group_name_H-M   'P 1'
#
loop_
_entity.id
_entity.type
_entity.pdbx_description
1 polymer ?
#
loop_
_entity_poly.entity_id
_entity_poly.type
_entity_poly.pdbx_seq_one_letter_code
_entity_poly.pdbx_strand_id
1 'polypeptide(L)'
;MLNAAEGDVASQPMCPQHPERAAVCTCARCGRYACSRCERDGGRCRECAHLAALEVPDSRARARWATLTQYVSGGAAVLGLLFNLLFYPELQREAQAVAQSGMLVLGVIIGITAQVCLLMWVHRVVRQLNALGPDLGMTPAWAVWLWLIPFLNWWKPYYVMRDIAERLGGMSFVASLPLQLWWGVNVVGRILEKAEGDLLSSKLQALGGTTAEVVGLLSSVFSVALVFLCVRIIKEIQVRLDQRREGLDEVETPAAGDAAVAA
;
A
#
# COMPACT_ATOMS: atom_id res chain seq x y z
N MET A 1 43.08 -8.08 58.37
CA MET A 1 42.89 -9.30 57.58
C MET A 1 41.43 -9.71 57.65
N LEU A 2 40.63 -9.27 56.68
CA LEU A 2 39.35 -9.90 56.33
C LEU A 2 39.28 -9.76 54.82
N ASN A 3 39.46 -10.89 54.16
CA ASN A 3 39.63 -11.01 52.71
C ASN A 3 38.36 -10.51 52.02
N ALA A 4 38.54 -9.58 51.08
CA ALA A 4 37.54 -9.32 50.04
C ALA A 4 37.33 -10.64 49.30
N ALA A 5 36.09 -11.13 49.28
CA ALA A 5 35.71 -12.30 48.50
C ALA A 5 35.87 -11.95 47.01
N GLU A 6 37.01 -12.34 46.44
CA GLU A 6 37.12 -12.66 45.03
C GLU A 6 36.16 -13.80 44.71
N GLY A 7 35.21 -13.56 43.80
CA GLY A 7 34.42 -14.63 43.19
C GLY A 7 32.93 -14.40 43.20
N ASP A 8 32.46 -13.37 42.51
CA ASP A 8 31.17 -13.49 41.81
C ASP A 8 31.28 -12.73 40.48
N VAL A 9 32.05 -13.29 39.55
CA VAL A 9 31.91 -12.92 38.14
C VAL A 9 30.55 -13.47 37.75
N ALA A 10 29.50 -12.68 37.96
CA ALA A 10 28.18 -12.97 37.44
C ALA A 10 28.35 -13.21 35.94
N SER A 11 28.31 -14.47 35.54
CA SER A 11 28.52 -14.86 34.15
C SER A 11 27.43 -14.17 33.34
N GLN A 12 27.85 -13.21 32.50
CA GLN A 12 26.88 -12.50 31.68
C GLN A 12 26.16 -13.51 30.79
N PRO A 13 24.82 -13.47 30.72
CA PRO A 13 24.08 -14.39 29.89
C PRO A 13 24.53 -14.23 28.43
N MET A 14 24.88 -15.32 27.78
CA MET A 14 25.35 -15.32 26.39
C MET A 14 24.19 -15.63 25.44
N CYS A 15 24.28 -15.14 24.21
CA CYS A 15 23.29 -15.45 23.19
C CYS A 15 23.44 -16.93 22.76
N PRO A 16 22.36 -17.75 22.75
CA PRO A 16 22.45 -19.15 22.31
C PRO A 16 22.90 -19.31 20.86
N GLN A 17 22.63 -18.31 20.02
CA GLN A 17 22.95 -18.30 18.59
C GLN A 17 24.33 -17.70 18.29
N HIS A 18 24.88 -16.94 19.24
CA HIS A 18 26.20 -16.31 19.17
C HIS A 18 26.84 -16.43 20.55
N PRO A 19 27.39 -17.61 20.90
CA PRO A 19 27.93 -17.88 22.24
C PRO A 19 29.09 -16.96 22.62
N GLU A 20 29.71 -16.30 21.65
CA GLU A 20 30.78 -15.31 21.81
C GLU A 20 30.29 -13.91 22.21
N ARG A 21 28.96 -13.67 22.18
CA ARG A 21 28.37 -12.35 22.45
C ARG A 21 27.52 -12.35 23.70
N ALA A 22 27.77 -11.38 24.59
CA ALA A 22 26.91 -11.09 25.71
C ALA A 22 25.50 -10.69 25.23
N ALA A 23 24.49 -11.15 25.96
CA ALA A 23 23.12 -10.80 25.70
C ALA A 23 22.86 -9.35 26.14
N VAL A 24 22.15 -8.62 25.29
CA VAL A 24 21.73 -7.23 25.56
C VAL A 24 20.29 -7.19 26.06
N CYS A 25 19.49 -8.20 25.73
CA CYS A 25 18.12 -8.32 26.21
C CYS A 25 17.67 -9.78 26.38
N THR A 26 16.61 -9.96 27.16
CA THR A 26 15.88 -11.21 27.30
C THR A 26 14.59 -11.08 26.53
N CYS A 27 14.33 -12.00 25.59
CA CYS A 27 13.16 -11.97 24.73
C CYS A 27 11.87 -12.01 25.56
N ALA A 28 11.01 -11.00 25.43
CA ALA A 28 9.75 -10.92 26.16
C ALA A 28 8.75 -12.04 25.81
N ARG A 29 8.89 -12.70 24.65
CA ARG A 29 7.98 -13.78 24.19
C ARG A 29 8.41 -15.17 24.66
N CYS A 30 9.69 -15.50 24.57
CA CYS A 30 10.18 -16.87 24.83
C CYS A 30 11.25 -16.97 25.93
N GLY A 31 11.64 -15.85 26.55
CA GLY A 31 12.63 -15.82 27.62
C GLY A 31 14.09 -16.07 27.18
N ARG A 32 14.36 -16.28 25.88
CA ARG A 32 15.74 -16.49 25.39
C ARG A 32 16.56 -15.21 25.39
N TYR A 33 17.83 -15.33 25.73
CA TYR A 33 18.81 -14.25 25.65
C TYR A 33 19.18 -13.91 24.19
N ALA A 34 19.22 -12.61 23.86
CA ALA A 34 19.57 -12.11 22.53
C ALA A 34 20.72 -11.10 22.62
N CYS A 35 21.73 -11.23 21.76
CA CYS A 35 22.79 -10.23 21.60
C CYS A 35 22.31 -9.08 20.68
N SER A 36 23.10 -8.01 20.57
CA SER A 36 22.81 -6.83 19.73
C SER A 36 22.54 -7.13 18.25
N ARG A 37 22.94 -8.32 17.76
CA ARG A 37 22.67 -8.78 16.39
C ARG A 37 21.38 -9.58 16.27
N CYS A 38 20.97 -10.25 17.34
CA CYS A 38 19.77 -11.08 17.39
C CYS A 38 18.56 -10.35 17.98
N GLU A 39 18.78 -9.24 18.67
CA GLU A 39 17.71 -8.36 19.14
C GLU A 39 17.00 -7.70 17.95
N ARG A 40 15.67 -7.66 18.04
CA ARG A 40 14.79 -6.92 17.13
C ARG A 40 13.92 -5.96 17.93
N ASP A 41 13.34 -4.98 17.24
CA ASP A 41 12.52 -3.94 17.84
C ASP A 41 11.43 -4.51 18.77
N GLY A 42 11.37 -3.97 19.98
CA GLY A 42 10.46 -4.39 21.04
C GLY A 42 10.99 -5.50 21.96
N GLY A 43 12.32 -5.64 22.11
CA GLY A 43 12.92 -6.55 23.09
C GLY A 43 12.64 -8.03 22.81
N ARG A 44 12.61 -8.41 21.53
CA ARG A 44 12.37 -9.79 21.09
C ARG A 44 13.60 -10.37 20.40
N CYS A 45 13.82 -11.67 20.57
CA CYS A 45 14.83 -12.38 19.79
C CYS A 45 14.40 -12.54 18.33
N ARG A 46 15.38 -12.72 17.44
CA ARG A 46 15.21 -12.90 16.00
C ARG A 46 14.10 -13.89 15.63
N GLU A 47 14.06 -15.05 16.29
CA GLU A 47 13.10 -16.11 16.01
C GLU A 47 11.67 -15.70 16.34
N CYS A 48 11.45 -15.12 17.52
CA CYS A 48 10.13 -14.65 17.93
C CYS A 48 9.65 -13.46 17.10
N ALA A 49 10.57 -12.61 16.63
CA ALA A 49 10.25 -11.54 15.70
C ALA A 49 9.88 -12.09 14.32
N HIS A 50 10.58 -13.13 13.84
CA HIS A 50 10.28 -13.84 12.61
C HIS A 50 8.87 -14.45 12.63
N LEU A 51 8.56 -15.24 13.66
CA LEU A 51 7.24 -15.84 13.85
C LEU A 51 6.13 -14.78 13.95
N ALA A 52 6.39 -13.67 14.65
CA ALA A 52 5.44 -12.56 14.73
C ALA A 52 5.19 -11.90 13.36
N ALA A 53 6.17 -11.89 12.46
CA ALA A 53 6.00 -11.38 11.09
C ALA A 53 5.16 -12.33 10.24
N LEU A 54 5.36 -13.63 10.37
CA LEU A 54 4.56 -14.67 9.68
C LEU A 54 3.11 -14.72 10.18
N GLU A 55 2.89 -14.45 11.47
CA GLU A 55 1.55 -14.34 12.06
C GLU A 55 0.73 -13.18 11.49
N VAL A 56 1.35 -12.17 10.84
CA VAL A 56 0.61 -11.06 10.24
C VAL A 56 -0.21 -11.59 9.05
N PRO A 57 -1.56 -11.43 9.07
CA PRO A 57 -2.38 -11.85 7.94
C PRO A 57 -1.94 -11.22 6.61
N ASP A 58 -2.14 -11.97 5.54
CA ASP A 58 -1.66 -11.63 4.21
C ASP A 58 -2.40 -10.45 3.55
N SER A 59 -1.75 -9.79 2.59
CA SER A 59 -2.29 -8.69 1.78
C SER A 59 -2.84 -9.15 0.44
N ARG A 60 -2.54 -10.36 -0.04
CA ARG A 60 -2.96 -10.87 -1.37
C ARG A 60 -4.45 -10.70 -1.64
N ALA A 61 -5.31 -11.08 -0.68
CA ALA A 61 -6.76 -10.93 -0.83
C ALA A 61 -7.18 -9.46 -1.00
N ARG A 62 -6.59 -8.56 -0.22
CA ARG A 62 -6.88 -7.11 -0.32
C ARG A 62 -6.30 -6.50 -1.59
N ALA A 63 -5.14 -6.97 -2.05
CA ALA A 63 -4.55 -6.54 -3.32
C ALA A 63 -5.44 -6.92 -4.51
N ARG A 64 -6.03 -8.13 -4.47
CA ARG A 64 -7.02 -8.58 -5.46
C ARG A 64 -8.27 -7.70 -5.45
N TRP A 65 -8.83 -7.43 -4.28
CA TRP A 65 -10.01 -6.54 -4.17
C TRP A 65 -9.70 -5.11 -4.62
N ALA A 66 -8.55 -4.54 -4.25
CA ALA A 66 -8.10 -3.23 -4.72
C ALA A 66 -7.92 -3.20 -6.24
N THR A 67 -7.33 -4.26 -6.81
CA THR A 67 -7.15 -4.38 -8.27
C THR A 67 -8.50 -4.50 -9.00
N LEU A 68 -9.39 -5.36 -8.51
CA LEU A 68 -10.72 -5.57 -9.10
C LEU A 68 -11.53 -4.26 -9.10
N THR A 69 -11.59 -3.59 -7.96
CA THR A 69 -12.36 -2.35 -7.81
C THR A 69 -11.77 -1.21 -8.65
N GLN A 70 -10.44 -1.16 -8.83
CA GLN A 70 -9.81 -0.21 -9.74
C GLN A 70 -10.19 -0.48 -11.21
N TYR A 71 -10.25 -1.74 -11.64
CA TYR A 71 -10.76 -2.10 -12.97
C TYR A 71 -12.24 -1.77 -13.14
N VAL A 72 -13.07 -2.03 -12.14
CA VAL A 72 -14.50 -1.66 -12.15
C VAL A 72 -14.66 -0.15 -12.27
N SER A 73 -13.86 0.64 -11.54
CA SER A 73 -13.86 2.10 -11.63
C SER A 73 -13.47 2.60 -13.03
N GLY A 74 -12.41 2.02 -13.62
CA GLY A 74 -12.00 2.38 -14.99
C GLY A 74 -13.05 1.99 -16.04
N GLY A 75 -13.63 0.80 -15.91
CA GLY A 75 -14.71 0.35 -16.79
C GLY A 75 -15.96 1.22 -16.69
N ALA A 76 -16.35 1.61 -15.47
CA ALA A 76 -17.48 2.51 -15.25
C ALA A 76 -17.25 3.89 -15.86
N ALA A 77 -16.03 4.44 -15.77
CA ALA A 77 -15.70 5.72 -16.41
C ALA A 77 -15.82 5.64 -17.95
N VAL A 78 -15.32 4.57 -18.57
CA VAL A 78 -15.45 4.35 -20.02
C VAL A 78 -16.90 4.17 -20.44
N LEU A 79 -17.66 3.36 -19.70
CA LEU A 79 -19.09 3.15 -19.97
C LEU A 79 -19.89 4.45 -19.80
N GLY A 80 -19.56 5.27 -18.81
CA GLY A 80 -20.17 6.58 -18.61
C GLY A 80 -19.87 7.56 -19.75
N LEU A 81 -18.64 7.57 -20.26
CA LEU A 81 -18.30 8.34 -21.46
C LEU A 81 -19.11 7.87 -22.67
N LEU A 82 -19.15 6.56 -22.94
CA LEU A 82 -19.90 6.01 -24.06
C LEU A 82 -21.39 6.32 -23.94
N PHE A 83 -21.94 6.25 -22.73
CA PHE A 83 -23.32 6.65 -22.47
C PHE A 83 -23.57 8.13 -22.79
N ASN A 84 -22.67 9.02 -22.36
CA ASN A 84 -22.74 10.44 -22.68
C ASN A 84 -22.64 10.73 -24.18
N LEU A 85 -21.82 9.98 -24.93
CA LEU A 85 -21.63 10.22 -26.36
C LEU A 85 -22.75 9.64 -27.23
N LEU A 86 -23.28 8.46 -26.87
CA LEU A 86 -24.18 7.68 -27.74
C LEU A 86 -25.67 7.78 -27.40
N PHE A 87 -26.01 8.17 -26.17
CA PHE A 87 -27.40 8.13 -25.70
C PHE A 87 -27.86 9.47 -25.13
N TYR A 88 -26.98 10.23 -24.48
CA TYR A 88 -27.35 11.50 -23.85
C TYR A 88 -28.00 12.54 -24.80
N PRO A 89 -27.55 12.73 -26.06
CA PRO A 89 -28.20 13.69 -26.95
C PRO A 89 -29.59 13.24 -27.43
N GLU A 90 -29.87 11.94 -27.46
CA GLU A 90 -31.17 11.37 -27.87
C GLU A 90 -32.22 11.38 -26.73
N LEU A 91 -31.79 11.52 -25.48
CA LEU A 91 -32.70 11.54 -24.33
C LEU A 91 -33.53 12.84 -24.25
N GLN A 92 -34.79 12.70 -23.81
CA GLN A 92 -35.63 13.85 -23.44
C GLN A 92 -35.04 14.59 -22.23
N ARG A 93 -35.26 15.91 -22.13
CA ARG A 93 -34.68 16.76 -21.07
C ARG A 93 -34.93 16.27 -19.64
N GLU A 94 -36.12 15.74 -19.36
CA GLU A 94 -36.45 15.18 -18.04
C GLU A 94 -35.63 13.92 -17.74
N ALA A 95 -35.45 13.05 -18.75
CA ALA A 95 -34.64 11.85 -18.64
C ALA A 95 -33.12 12.16 -18.55
N GLN A 96 -32.65 13.23 -19.20
CA GLN A 96 -31.25 13.68 -19.12
C GLN A 96 -30.83 14.01 -17.69
N ALA A 97 -31.65 14.76 -16.95
CA ALA A 97 -31.36 15.13 -15.56
C ALA A 97 -31.30 13.90 -14.63
N VAL A 98 -32.22 12.95 -14.82
CA VAL A 98 -32.24 11.70 -14.05
C VAL A 98 -31.03 10.82 -14.38
N ALA A 99 -30.71 10.65 -15.67
CA ALA A 99 -29.58 9.85 -16.11
C ALA A 99 -28.23 10.41 -15.60
N GLN A 100 -28.05 11.73 -15.68
CA GLN A 100 -26.86 12.40 -15.19
C GLN A 100 -26.69 12.25 -13.67
N SER A 101 -27.77 12.47 -12.90
CA SER A 101 -27.76 12.30 -11.44
C SER A 101 -27.47 10.86 -11.05
N GLY A 102 -28.09 9.89 -11.74
CA GLY A 102 -27.87 8.47 -11.52
C GLY A 102 -26.42 8.06 -11.80
N MET A 103 -25.83 8.56 -12.89
CA MET A 103 -24.44 8.28 -13.25
C MET A 103 -23.44 8.88 -12.26
N LEU A 104 -23.69 10.10 -11.78
CA LEU A 104 -22.88 10.73 -10.74
C LEU A 104 -22.91 9.91 -9.44
N VAL A 105 -24.10 9.53 -8.96
CA VAL A 105 -24.25 8.73 -7.73
C VAL A 105 -23.54 7.38 -7.88
N LEU A 106 -23.73 6.70 -9.01
CA LEU A 106 -23.07 5.43 -9.27
C LEU A 106 -21.53 5.58 -9.32
N GLY A 107 -21.03 6.60 -10.01
CA GLY A 107 -19.61 6.92 -10.09
C GLY A 107 -18.99 7.18 -8.71
N VAL A 108 -19.67 7.94 -7.85
CA VAL A 108 -19.23 8.21 -6.48
C VAL A 108 -19.15 6.92 -5.66
N ILE A 109 -20.17 6.05 -5.73
CA ILE A 109 -20.18 4.78 -5.00
C ILE A 109 -19.02 3.89 -5.43
N ILE A 110 -18.80 3.75 -6.74
CA ILE A 110 -17.71 2.95 -7.29
C ILE A 110 -16.34 3.52 -6.89
N GLY A 111 -16.16 4.84 -7.01
CA GLY A 111 -14.92 5.53 -6.64
C GLY A 111 -14.58 5.40 -5.15
N ILE A 112 -15.57 5.59 -4.26
CA ILE A 112 -15.38 5.39 -2.82
C ILE A 112 -15.01 3.93 -2.53
N THR A 113 -15.68 2.97 -3.16
CA THR A 113 -15.38 1.54 -2.98
C THR A 113 -13.95 1.21 -3.40
N ALA A 114 -13.52 1.69 -4.57
CA ALA A 114 -12.15 1.52 -5.05
C ALA A 114 -11.12 2.16 -4.10
N GLN A 115 -11.38 3.38 -3.65
CA GLN A 115 -10.50 4.08 -2.71
C GLN A 115 -10.40 3.34 -1.37
N VAL A 116 -11.51 2.87 -0.80
CA VAL A 116 -11.52 2.12 0.45
C VAL A 116 -10.76 0.80 0.31
N CYS A 117 -10.97 0.06 -0.77
CA CYS A 117 -10.21 -1.16 -1.06
C CYS A 117 -8.71 -0.91 -1.19
N LEU A 118 -8.31 0.16 -1.89
CA LEU A 118 -6.91 0.58 -2.00
C LEU A 118 -6.31 0.90 -0.62
N LEU A 119 -7.00 1.70 0.20
CA LEU A 119 -6.52 2.08 1.54
C LEU A 119 -6.43 0.89 2.49
N MET A 120 -7.40 -0.03 2.43
CA MET A 120 -7.34 -1.28 3.20
C MET A 120 -6.14 -2.14 2.82
N TRP A 121 -5.75 -2.14 1.54
CA TRP A 121 -4.54 -2.80 1.06
C TRP A 121 -3.27 -2.07 1.52
N VAL A 122 -3.18 -0.74 1.38
CA VAL A 122 -2.04 0.06 1.85
C VAL A 122 -1.81 -0.14 3.36
N HIS A 123 -2.88 -0.07 4.16
CA HIS A 123 -2.83 -0.36 5.58
C HIS A 123 -2.22 -1.73 5.86
N ARG A 124 -2.57 -2.73 5.04
CA ARG A 124 -2.09 -4.10 5.21
C ARG A 124 -0.61 -4.24 4.86
N VAL A 125 -0.19 -3.62 3.76
CA VAL A 125 1.20 -3.59 3.32
C VAL A 125 2.10 -2.92 4.37
N VAL A 126 1.70 -1.75 4.88
CA VAL A 126 2.46 -1.04 5.93
C VAL A 126 2.56 -1.89 7.20
N ARG A 127 1.46 -2.55 7.60
CA ARG A 127 1.47 -3.44 8.76
C ARG A 127 2.42 -4.63 8.57
N GLN A 128 2.46 -5.23 7.38
CA GLN A 128 3.39 -6.32 7.08
C GLN A 128 4.84 -5.82 7.07
N LEU A 129 5.12 -4.68 6.44
CA LEU A 129 6.47 -4.13 6.38
C LEU A 129 7.03 -3.79 7.76
N ASN A 130 6.23 -3.18 8.63
CA ASN A 130 6.64 -2.89 10.00
C ASN A 130 6.90 -4.16 10.83
N ALA A 131 6.28 -5.29 10.48
CA ALA A 131 6.56 -6.56 11.13
C ALA A 131 7.81 -7.26 10.56
N LEU A 132 8.11 -7.04 9.27
CA LEU A 132 9.18 -7.72 8.54
C LEU A 132 10.59 -7.12 8.76
N GLY A 133 10.73 -5.96 9.40
CA GLY A 133 12.03 -5.58 9.96
C GLY A 133 12.39 -4.09 9.96
N PRO A 134 12.24 -3.33 8.88
CA PRO A 134 12.42 -1.89 8.95
C PRO A 134 11.07 -1.24 9.23
N ASP A 135 10.90 -0.72 10.45
CA ASP A 135 9.81 0.21 10.72
C ASP A 135 9.85 1.31 9.64
N LEU A 136 8.73 1.49 8.93
CA LEU A 136 8.55 2.59 7.99
C LEU A 136 8.63 3.95 8.70
N GLY A 137 8.69 3.98 10.04
CA GLY A 137 8.55 5.17 10.86
C GLY A 137 7.11 5.69 10.81
N MET A 138 6.19 4.84 10.39
CA MET A 138 4.80 5.20 10.12
C MET A 138 3.88 4.05 10.54
N THR A 139 2.84 4.41 11.29
CA THR A 139 1.81 3.45 11.66
C THR A 139 0.89 3.14 10.48
N PRO A 140 0.33 1.92 10.40
CA PRO A 140 -0.64 1.56 9.36
C PRO A 140 -1.87 2.48 9.31
N ALA A 141 -2.27 3.04 10.45
CA ALA A 141 -3.37 4.00 10.52
C ALA A 141 -2.96 5.37 9.96
N TRP A 142 -1.76 5.84 10.29
CA TRP A 142 -1.25 7.10 9.76
C TRP A 142 -1.11 7.06 8.23
N ALA A 143 -0.64 5.94 7.69
CA ALA A 143 -0.57 5.73 6.24
C ALA A 143 -1.91 5.91 5.52
N VAL A 144 -3.05 5.65 6.19
CA VAL A 144 -4.40 5.84 5.66
C VAL A 144 -4.88 7.28 5.86
N TRP A 145 -4.67 7.86 7.05
CA TRP A 145 -5.10 9.23 7.37
C TRP A 145 -4.54 10.28 6.42
N LEU A 146 -3.31 10.08 5.92
CA LEU A 146 -2.67 10.97 4.94
C LEU A 146 -3.44 11.12 3.62
N TRP A 147 -4.34 10.19 3.30
CA TRP A 147 -5.20 10.25 2.11
C TRP A 147 -6.54 10.93 2.38
N LEU A 148 -6.97 11.00 3.65
CA LEU A 148 -8.26 11.57 4.04
C LEU A 148 -8.15 13.05 4.36
N ILE A 149 -7.00 13.49 4.87
CA ILE A 149 -6.77 14.89 5.22
C ILE A 149 -6.61 15.70 3.92
N PRO A 150 -7.48 16.68 3.61
CA PRO A 150 -7.53 17.34 2.31
C PRO A 150 -6.19 17.93 1.86
N PHE A 151 -5.49 18.65 2.73
CA PHE A 151 -4.20 19.25 2.41
C PHE A 151 -3.08 18.23 2.20
N LEU A 152 -3.09 17.13 2.97
CA LEU A 152 -2.06 16.10 2.87
C LEU A 152 -2.28 15.18 1.67
N ASN A 153 -3.54 14.95 1.30
CA ASN A 153 -3.94 14.11 0.17
C ASN A 153 -3.41 14.63 -1.19
N TRP A 154 -2.86 15.84 -1.25
CA TRP A 154 -2.24 16.42 -2.45
C TRP A 154 -0.81 15.95 -2.72
N TRP A 155 -0.09 15.45 -1.71
CA TRP A 155 1.28 14.97 -1.92
C TRP A 155 1.68 13.78 -1.03
N LYS A 156 1.14 13.66 0.19
CA LYS A 156 1.55 12.61 1.14
C LYS A 156 1.29 11.19 0.65
N PRO A 157 0.20 10.88 -0.08
CA PRO A 157 0.01 9.55 -0.64
C PRO A 157 1.16 9.07 -1.55
N TYR A 158 1.76 9.98 -2.34
CA TYR A 158 2.94 9.68 -3.13
C TYR A 158 4.12 9.28 -2.24
N TYR A 159 4.37 10.03 -1.17
CA TYR A 159 5.43 9.70 -0.21
C TYR A 159 5.21 8.33 0.43
N VAL A 160 3.96 8.00 0.83
CA VAL A 160 3.64 6.68 1.40
C VAL A 160 3.98 5.55 0.42
N MET A 161 3.55 5.65 -0.83
CA MET A 161 3.80 4.62 -1.84
C MET A 161 5.28 4.50 -2.21
N ARG A 162 5.98 5.64 -2.27
CA ARG A 162 7.42 5.70 -2.52
C ARG A 162 8.21 5.06 -1.38
N ASP A 163 7.89 5.37 -0.13
CA ASP A 163 8.59 4.83 1.04
C ASP A 163 8.34 3.32 1.16
N ILE A 164 7.12 2.84 0.86
CA ILE A 164 6.80 1.40 0.73
C ILE A 164 7.71 0.74 -0.31
N ALA A 165 7.79 1.33 -1.52
CA ALA A 165 8.61 0.78 -2.59
C ALA A 165 10.12 0.80 -2.21
N GLU A 166 10.62 1.89 -1.66
CA GLU A 166 12.01 2.01 -1.24
C GLU A 166 12.37 0.95 -0.19
N ARG A 167 11.50 0.70 0.79
CA ARG A 167 11.71 -0.35 1.79
C ARG A 167 11.65 -1.75 1.21
N LEU A 168 10.89 -1.98 0.13
CA LEU A 168 10.77 -3.27 -0.55
C LEU A 168 11.92 -3.58 -1.54
N GLY A 169 12.49 -2.57 -2.18
CA GLY A 169 13.44 -2.78 -3.29
C GLY A 169 14.53 -1.74 -3.46
N GLY A 170 14.61 -0.73 -2.59
CA GLY A 170 15.55 0.39 -2.69
C GLY A 170 15.22 1.40 -3.78
N MET A 171 16.11 2.38 -3.97
CA MET A 171 15.91 3.49 -4.91
C MET A 171 15.80 3.04 -6.39
N SER A 172 16.50 1.98 -6.79
CA SER A 172 16.42 1.44 -8.16
C SER A 172 15.01 0.94 -8.49
N PHE A 173 14.36 0.31 -7.52
CA PHE A 173 12.98 -0.14 -7.67
C PHE A 173 12.00 1.04 -7.74
N VAL A 174 12.15 2.02 -6.86
CA VAL A 174 11.34 3.25 -6.88
C VAL A 174 11.43 3.95 -8.24
N ALA A 175 12.64 4.04 -8.81
CA ALA A 175 12.86 4.63 -10.13
C ALA A 175 12.25 3.82 -11.28
N SER A 176 12.19 2.48 -11.14
CA SER A 176 11.57 1.60 -12.13
C SER A 176 10.04 1.61 -12.09
N LEU A 177 9.45 2.04 -10.97
CA LEU A 177 8.00 2.16 -10.84
C LEU A 177 7.52 3.44 -11.51
N PRO A 178 6.34 3.42 -12.16
CA PRO A 178 5.75 4.62 -12.73
C PRO A 178 5.11 5.52 -11.66
N LEU A 179 5.67 5.60 -10.44
CA LEU A 179 5.10 6.34 -9.31
C LEU A 179 4.96 7.84 -9.60
N GLN A 180 5.97 8.44 -10.23
CA GLN A 180 5.93 9.85 -10.62
C GLN A 180 4.87 10.10 -11.69
N LEU A 181 4.77 9.21 -12.68
CA LEU A 181 3.77 9.30 -13.74
C LEU A 181 2.36 9.08 -13.19
N TRP A 182 2.17 8.07 -12.34
CA TRP A 182 0.90 7.76 -11.68
C TRP A 182 0.41 8.95 -10.86
N TRP A 183 1.29 9.55 -10.05
CA TRP A 183 0.91 10.70 -9.24
C TRP A 183 0.65 11.95 -10.10
N GLY A 184 1.48 12.20 -11.12
CA GLY A 184 1.26 13.28 -12.07
C GLY A 184 -0.08 13.17 -12.79
N VAL A 185 -0.41 11.97 -13.29
CA VAL A 185 -1.72 11.64 -13.88
C VAL A 185 -2.85 11.84 -12.88
N ASN A 186 -2.67 11.46 -11.60
CA ASN A 186 -3.69 11.67 -10.57
C ASN A 186 -3.95 13.15 -10.29
N VAL A 187 -2.90 13.98 -10.21
CA VAL A 187 -3.03 15.42 -9.99
C VAL A 187 -3.72 16.09 -11.18
N VAL A 188 -3.30 15.75 -12.41
CA VAL A 188 -3.94 16.27 -13.63
C VAL A 188 -5.40 15.84 -13.71
N GLY A 189 -5.70 14.57 -13.41
CA GLY A 189 -7.07 14.04 -13.36
C GLY A 189 -7.98 14.84 -12.40
N ARG A 190 -7.52 15.11 -11.17
CA ARG A 190 -8.28 15.91 -10.19
C ARG A 190 -8.55 17.34 -10.66
N ILE A 191 -7.62 17.94 -11.42
CA ILE A 191 -7.81 19.28 -12.01
C ILE A 191 -8.86 19.22 -13.12
N LEU A 192 -8.82 18.20 -13.98
CA LEU A 192 -9.80 17.97 -15.04
C LEU A 192 -11.21 17.72 -14.48
N GLU A 193 -11.34 16.87 -13.46
CA GLU A 193 -12.61 16.59 -12.78
C GLU A 193 -13.23 17.86 -12.18
N LYS A 194 -12.41 18.72 -11.57
CA LYS A 194 -12.87 20.02 -11.06
C LYS A 194 -13.35 20.93 -12.19
N ALA A 195 -12.58 21.01 -13.28
CA ALA A 195 -12.96 21.81 -14.44
C ALA A 195 -14.28 21.33 -15.07
N GLU A 196 -14.47 20.00 -15.14
CA GLU A 196 -15.71 19.38 -15.62
C GLU A 196 -16.91 19.73 -14.74
N GLY A 197 -16.76 19.70 -13.41
CA GLY A 197 -17.78 20.14 -12.46
C GLY A 197 -18.14 21.63 -12.60
N ASP A 198 -17.15 22.49 -12.83
CA ASP A 198 -17.36 23.92 -13.08
C ASP A 198 -18.02 24.20 -14.45
N LEU A 199 -17.73 23.37 -15.46
CA LEU A 199 -18.36 23.38 -16.79
C LEU A 199 -19.83 22.95 -16.71
N LEU A 200 -20.13 21.88 -15.95
CA LEU A 200 -21.49 21.37 -15.71
C LEU A 200 -22.36 22.37 -14.93
N SER A 201 -21.77 23.12 -13.98
CA SER A 201 -22.49 23.90 -12.97
C SER A 201 -22.78 25.36 -13.33
N SER A 202 -22.80 25.73 -14.61
CA SER A 202 -23.40 26.99 -15.12
C SER A 202 -22.48 28.21 -15.35
N LYS A 203 -21.18 28.07 -15.65
CA LYS A 203 -20.35 29.23 -16.09
C LYS A 203 -19.75 29.18 -17.50
N LEU A 204 -19.70 28.02 -18.15
CA LEU A 204 -19.02 27.84 -19.45
C LEU A 204 -19.89 27.22 -20.56
N GLN A 205 -21.23 27.34 -20.48
CA GLN A 205 -22.12 27.01 -21.61
C GLN A 205 -21.82 27.85 -22.89
N ALA A 206 -21.02 28.91 -22.77
CA ALA A 206 -20.63 29.79 -23.87
C ALA A 206 -19.48 29.23 -24.76
N LEU A 207 -18.81 28.14 -24.39
CA LEU A 207 -17.67 27.59 -25.16
C LEU A 207 -18.04 26.53 -26.22
N GLY A 208 -19.33 26.30 -26.49
CA GLY A 208 -19.80 25.37 -27.52
C GLY A 208 -19.64 23.88 -27.17
N GLY A 209 -20.45 23.02 -27.80
CA GLY A 209 -20.52 21.57 -27.52
C GLY A 209 -19.18 20.82 -27.70
N THR A 210 -18.36 21.26 -28.65
CA THR A 210 -17.06 20.63 -28.96
C THR A 210 -16.06 20.68 -27.80
N THR A 211 -16.11 21.73 -26.97
CA THR A 211 -15.18 21.87 -25.84
C THR A 211 -15.49 20.86 -24.73
N ALA A 212 -16.77 20.62 -24.44
CA ALA A 212 -17.20 19.66 -23.42
C ALA A 212 -16.88 18.21 -23.85
N GLU A 213 -17.07 17.88 -25.13
CA GLU A 213 -16.76 16.56 -25.68
C GLU A 213 -15.26 16.24 -25.60
N VAL A 214 -14.40 17.20 -25.96
CA VAL A 214 -12.94 17.04 -25.89
C VAL A 214 -12.48 16.86 -24.44
N VAL A 215 -13.04 17.65 -23.51
CA VAL A 215 -12.71 17.53 -22.07
C VAL A 215 -13.11 16.16 -21.52
N GLY A 216 -14.31 15.67 -21.84
CA GLY A 216 -14.77 14.34 -21.41
C GLY A 216 -13.93 13.19 -21.96
N LEU A 217 -13.52 13.30 -23.23
CA LEU A 217 -12.63 12.31 -23.86
C LEU A 217 -11.24 12.30 -23.20
N LEU A 218 -10.66 13.48 -22.94
CA LEU A 218 -9.39 13.59 -22.21
C LEU A 218 -9.52 13.02 -20.80
N SER A 219 -10.55 13.39 -20.05
CA SER A 219 -10.82 12.89 -18.68
C SER A 219 -10.88 11.36 -18.63
N SER A 220 -11.51 10.75 -19.63
CA SER A 220 -11.62 9.29 -19.73
C SER A 220 -10.27 8.62 -20.02
N VAL A 221 -9.45 9.20 -20.90
CA VAL A 221 -8.09 8.71 -21.18
C VAL A 221 -7.22 8.76 -19.92
N PHE A 222 -7.24 9.88 -19.20
CA PHE A 222 -6.51 10.02 -17.94
C PHE A 222 -6.99 9.03 -16.87
N SER A 223 -8.30 8.79 -16.78
CA SER A 223 -8.89 7.82 -15.86
C SER A 223 -8.41 6.39 -16.13
N VAL A 224 -8.40 5.97 -17.40
CA VAL A 224 -7.90 4.65 -17.81
C VAL A 224 -6.40 4.52 -17.52
N ALA A 225 -5.62 5.55 -17.85
CA ALA A 225 -4.18 5.58 -17.55
C ALA A 225 -3.92 5.47 -16.04
N LEU A 226 -4.68 6.20 -15.22
CA LEU A 226 -4.57 6.17 -13.76
C LEU A 226 -4.84 4.76 -13.21
N VAL A 227 -5.91 4.10 -13.69
CA VAL A 227 -6.27 2.72 -13.32
C VAL A 227 -5.14 1.75 -13.67
N PHE A 228 -4.63 1.82 -14.90
CA PHE A 228 -3.56 0.95 -15.35
C PHE A 228 -2.30 1.10 -14.50
N LEU A 229 -1.87 2.35 -14.26
CA LEU A 229 -0.68 2.64 -13.46
C LEU A 229 -0.85 2.20 -12.01
N CYS A 230 -2.02 2.46 -11.41
CA CYS A 230 -2.33 2.03 -10.04
C CYS A 230 -2.26 0.51 -9.91
N VAL A 231 -2.90 -0.23 -10.82
CA VAL A 231 -2.87 -1.70 -10.81
C VAL A 231 -1.45 -2.24 -11.00
N ARG A 232 -0.64 -1.64 -11.88
CA ARG A 232 0.77 -2.03 -12.03
C ARG A 232 1.55 -1.86 -10.73
N ILE A 233 1.36 -0.74 -10.03
CA ILE A 233 2.01 -0.47 -8.74
C ILE A 233 1.56 -1.50 -7.69
N ILE A 234 0.25 -1.78 -7.58
CA ILE A 234 -0.29 -2.78 -6.64
C ILE A 234 0.34 -4.15 -6.88
N LYS A 235 0.34 -4.62 -8.14
CA LYS A 235 0.87 -5.94 -8.50
C LYS A 235 2.35 -6.05 -8.20
N GLU A 236 3.14 -5.05 -8.58
CA GLU A 236 4.58 -5.08 -8.40
C GLU A 236 4.97 -5.04 -6.90
N ILE A 237 4.30 -4.19 -6.10
CA ILE A 237 4.49 -4.16 -4.65
C ILE A 237 4.09 -5.49 -4.01
N GLN A 238 2.98 -6.08 -4.45
CA GLN A 238 2.50 -7.36 -3.92
C GLN A 238 3.49 -8.49 -4.22
N VAL A 239 3.98 -8.61 -5.46
CA VAL A 239 4.96 -9.64 -5.85
C VAL A 239 6.22 -9.55 -4.99
N ARG A 240 6.75 -8.34 -4.78
CA ARG A 240 7.93 -8.10 -3.95
C ARG A 240 7.70 -8.49 -2.48
N LEU A 241 6.52 -8.17 -1.97
CA LEU A 241 6.15 -8.48 -0.59
C LEU A 241 5.95 -9.99 -0.40
N ASP A 242 5.36 -10.66 -1.39
CA ASP A 242 5.19 -12.11 -1.43
C ASP A 242 6.56 -12.81 -1.45
N GLN A 243 7.49 -12.40 -2.32
CA GLN A 243 8.85 -12.93 -2.38
C GLN A 243 9.60 -12.81 -1.03
N ARG A 244 9.43 -11.67 -0.34
CA ARG A 244 10.04 -11.47 0.97
C ARG A 244 9.45 -12.39 2.03
N ARG A 245 8.15 -12.68 1.97
CA ARG A 245 7.49 -13.57 2.90
C ARG A 245 7.88 -15.02 2.66
N GLU A 246 7.90 -15.45 1.40
CA GLU A 246 8.29 -16.80 1.00
C GLU A 246 9.75 -17.10 1.41
N GLY A 247 10.66 -16.13 1.25
CA GLY A 247 12.04 -16.26 1.73
C GLY A 247 12.19 -16.32 3.26
N LEU A 248 11.13 -16.01 4.02
CA LEU A 248 11.09 -16.24 5.48
C LEU A 248 10.53 -17.62 5.80
N ASP A 249 9.46 -18.04 5.11
CA ASP A 249 8.87 -19.38 5.27
C ASP A 249 9.91 -20.49 4.96
N GLU A 250 10.75 -20.31 3.93
CA GLU A 250 11.79 -21.30 3.56
C GLU A 250 12.85 -21.51 4.65
N VAL A 251 13.17 -20.50 5.45
CA VAL A 251 14.14 -20.58 6.56
C VAL A 251 13.60 -21.40 7.74
N GLU A 252 12.27 -21.53 7.87
CA GLU A 252 11.62 -22.30 8.93
C GLU A 252 11.56 -23.81 8.62
N THR A 253 11.56 -24.20 7.33
CA THR A 253 11.77 -25.60 6.93
C THR A 253 13.21 -26.00 7.25
N PRO A 254 13.47 -26.94 8.19
CA PRO A 254 14.82 -27.43 8.41
C PRO A 254 15.33 -27.96 7.07
N ALA A 255 16.52 -27.52 6.65
CA ALA A 255 17.18 -28.15 5.52
C ALA A 255 17.19 -29.66 5.78
N ALA A 256 16.66 -30.46 4.86
CA ALA A 256 16.49 -31.91 5.04
C ALA A 256 17.80 -32.67 5.40
N GLY A 257 18.96 -31.99 5.37
CA GLY A 257 20.24 -32.49 5.85
C GLY A 257 20.41 -32.51 7.38
N ASP A 258 19.75 -31.65 8.15
CA ASP A 258 19.98 -31.56 9.61
C ASP A 258 19.18 -32.61 10.39
N ALA A 259 18.10 -33.15 9.81
CA ALA A 259 17.37 -34.29 10.37
C ALA A 259 18.15 -35.61 10.26
N ALA A 260 19.13 -35.71 9.37
CA ALA A 260 19.95 -36.91 9.19
C ALA A 260 21.15 -36.98 10.15
N VAL A 261 21.48 -35.90 10.86
CA VAL A 261 22.57 -35.85 11.85
C VAL A 261 22.05 -36.11 13.28
N ALA A 262 20.73 -36.12 13.46
CA ALA A 262 20.06 -36.32 14.76
C ALA A 262 19.37 -37.70 14.91
N ALA A 263 19.60 -38.64 13.98
CA ALA A 263 19.13 -40.02 14.03
C ALA A 263 20.33 -40.98 13.99
#